data_AF-A0A957RKZ6-F1
#
_entry.id   AF-A0A957RKZ6-F1
#
_cell.length_a   1.000
_cell.length_b   1.000
_cell.length_c   1.000
_cell.angle_alpha   90.00
_cell.angle_beta   90.00
_cell.angle_gamma   90.00
#
_symmetry.space_group_name_H-M   'P 1'
#
loop_
_entity.id
_entity.type
_entity.pdbx_description
1 polymer ?
#
loop_
_entity_poly.entity_id
_entity_poly.type
_entity_poly.pdbx_seq_one_letter_code
_entity_poly.pdbx_strand_id
1 'polypeptide(L)' 'MQMLASWFRKAWLVLAVAGIVILLDQWTKELVRNNIPDYTSMIPIPALGEYFVFEHVHNYGAAFGIFQNQGNFFIIVAV' A
#
# COMPACT_ATOMS: atom_id res chain seq x y z
N MET A 1 32.59 -9.49 1.17
CA MET A 1 32.14 -8.71 0.00
C MET A 1 31.52 -9.55 -1.13
N GLN A 2 32.19 -10.59 -1.66
CA GLN A 2 31.72 -11.27 -2.88
C GLN A 2 30.36 -11.99 -2.74
N MET A 3 30.09 -12.59 -1.58
CA MET A 3 28.81 -13.24 -1.29
C MET A 3 27.63 -12.26 -1.28
N LEU A 4 27.85 -11.04 -0.79
CA LEU A 4 26.83 -9.99 -0.74
C LEU A 4 26.51 -9.50 -2.17
N ALA A 5 27.55 -9.23 -2.96
CA ALA A 5 27.40 -8.79 -4.35
C ALA A 5 26.70 -9.86 -5.22
N SER A 6 26.99 -11.14 -5.00
CA SER A 6 26.35 -12.23 -5.74
C SER A 6 24.87 -12.41 -5.36
N TRP A 7 24.51 -12.19 -4.10
CA TRP A 7 23.11 -12.16 -3.64
C TRP A 7 22.36 -10.97 -4.24
N PHE A 8 22.92 -9.76 -4.17
CA PHE A 8 22.31 -8.57 -4.78
C PHE A 8 22.12 -8.74 -6.29
N ARG A 9 23.09 -9.33 -7.00
CA ARG A 9 22.94 -9.63 -8.43
C ARG A 9 21.80 -10.61 -8.73
N LYS A 10 21.40 -11.45 -7.78
CA LYS A 10 20.22 -12.33 -7.92
C LYS A 10 18.92 -11.62 -7.51
N ALA A 11 18.98 -10.75 -6.51
CA ALA A 11 17.81 -10.12 -5.90
C ALA A 11 17.46 -8.73 -6.45
N TRP A 12 18.35 -8.08 -7.24
CA TRP A 12 18.20 -6.67 -7.62
C TRP A 12 16.86 -6.35 -8.29
N LEU A 13 16.35 -7.24 -9.14
CA LEU A 13 15.07 -7.05 -9.83
C LEU A 13 13.92 -7.03 -8.81
N VAL A 14 13.93 -7.98 -7.88
CA VAL A 14 12.92 -8.07 -6.81
C VAL A 14 12.97 -6.84 -5.93
N LEU A 15 14.17 -6.40 -5.54
CA LEU A 15 14.37 -5.20 -4.73
C LEU A 15 13.93 -3.92 -5.46
N ALA A 16 14.21 -3.82 -6.76
CA ALA A 16 13.78 -2.70 -7.57
C ALA A 16 12.25 -2.64 -7.69
N VAL A 17 11.60 -3.78 -7.97
CA VAL A 17 10.13 -3.87 -8.03
C VAL A 17 9.52 -3.55 -6.68
N ALA A 18 10.01 -4.14 -5.59
CA ALA A 18 9.55 -3.84 -4.24
C ALA A 18 9.69 -2.34 -3.90
N GLY A 19 10.83 -1.74 -4.25
CA GLY A 19 11.05 -0.30 -4.09
C GLY A 19 10.02 0.54 -4.85
N ILE A 20 9.76 0.22 -6.13
CA ILE A 20 8.74 0.91 -6.94
C ILE A 20 7.35 0.75 -6.33
N VAL A 21 6.97 -0.47 -5.94
CA VAL A 21 5.64 -0.75 -5.36
C VAL A 21 5.45 0.04 -4.07
N ILE A 22 6.43 0.02 -3.15
CA ILE A 22 6.37 0.77 -1.89
C ILE A 22 6.29 2.29 -2.15
N LEU A 23 7.09 2.80 -3.09
CA LEU A 23 7.05 4.22 -3.46
C LEU A 23 5.67 4.64 -4.00
N LEU A 24 5.11 3.85 -4.92
CA LEU A 24 3.80 4.12 -5.51
C LEU A 24 2.68 3.99 -4.47
N ASP A 25 2.71 2.98 -3.60
CA ASP A 25 1.75 2.79 -2.52
C ASP A 25 1.73 3.99 -1.56
N GLN A 26 2.89 4.41 -1.09
CA GLN A 26 2.98 5.53 -0.15
C GLN A 26 2.61 6.87 -0.80
N TRP A 27 3.02 7.09 -2.06
CA TRP A 27 2.67 8.29 -2.82
C TRP A 27 1.17 8.38 -3.09
N THR A 28 0.53 7.30 -3.53
CA THR A 28 -0.92 7.29 -3.80
C THR A 28 -1.76 7.48 -2.55
N LYS A 29 -1.35 6.89 -1.41
CA LYS A 29 -1.99 7.15 -0.11
C LYS A 29 -1.89 8.62 0.30
N GLU A 30 -0.74 9.26 0.05
CA GLU A 30 -0.55 10.68 0.35
C GLU A 30 -1.42 11.58 -0.53
N LEU A 31 -1.60 11.24 -1.81
CA LEU A 31 -2.52 11.93 -2.69
C LEU A 31 -3.97 11.87 -2.16
N VAL A 32 -4.42 10.71 -1.69
CA VAL A 32 -5.76 10.55 -1.10
C VAL A 32 -5.91 11.42 0.16
N ARG A 33 -4.96 11.32 1.11
CA ARG A 33 -5.00 12.09 2.36
C ARG A 33 -5.05 13.60 2.16
N ASN A 34 -4.34 14.12 1.16
CA ASN A 34 -4.25 15.56 0.93
C ASN A 34 -5.40 16.15 0.12
N ASN A 35 -6.13 15.33 -0.64
CA ASN A 35 -7.11 15.84 -1.61
C ASN A 35 -8.55 15.37 -1.36
N ILE A 36 -8.75 14.33 -0.56
CA ILE A 36 -10.08 13.74 -0.29
C ILE A 36 -10.34 13.81 1.21
N PRO A 37 -11.38 14.51 1.68
CA PRO A 37 -11.78 14.48 3.09
C PRO A 37 -12.07 13.07 3.59
N ASP A 38 -11.85 12.83 4.89
CA ASP A 38 -12.13 11.53 5.51
C ASP A 38 -13.56 11.05 5.24
N TYR A 39 -13.70 9.77 4.87
CA TYR A 39 -14.96 9.08 4.59
C TYR A 39 -15.77 9.70 3.45
N THR A 40 -15.07 10.36 2.51
CA THR A 40 -15.66 10.84 1.26
C THR A 40 -14.98 10.19 0.06
N SER A 41 -15.57 10.38 -1.12
CA SER A 41 -15.08 9.83 -2.37
C SER A 41 -14.93 10.90 -3.45
N MET A 42 -13.98 10.68 -4.37
CA MET A 42 -13.89 11.44 -5.62
C MET A 42 -13.89 10.50 -6.83
N ILE A 43 -14.51 10.95 -7.91
CA ILE A 43 -14.53 10.24 -9.19
C ILE A 43 -13.45 10.87 -10.10
N PRO A 44 -12.27 10.24 -10.26
CA PRO A 44 -11.19 10.82 -11.05
C PRO A 44 -11.45 10.75 -12.56
N ILE A 45 -12.23 9.74 -13.00
CA ILE A 45 -12.53 9.47 -14.40
C ILE A 45 -14.05 9.37 -14.51
N PRO A 46 -14.75 10.44 -14.92
CA PRO A 46 -16.22 10.47 -14.93
C PRO A 46 -16.87 9.31 -15.69
N ALA A 47 -16.28 8.87 -16.80
CA ALA A 47 -16.76 7.75 -17.60
C ALA A 47 -16.74 6.39 -16.86
N LEU A 48 -16.01 6.27 -15.75
CA LEU A 48 -15.90 5.07 -14.92
C LEU A 48 -16.60 5.23 -13.56
N GLY A 49 -17.33 6.32 -13.32
CA GLY A 49 -17.81 6.69 -11.99
C GLY A 49 -18.71 5.67 -11.29
N GLU A 50 -19.36 4.78 -12.04
CA GLU A 50 -20.16 3.67 -11.48
C GLU A 50 -19.30 2.47 -11.00
N TYR A 51 -18.06 2.38 -11.47
CA TYR A 51 -17.17 1.22 -11.27
C TYR A 51 -15.89 1.57 -10.51
N PHE A 52 -15.42 2.81 -10.60
CA PHE A 52 -14.13 3.23 -10.07
C PHE A 52 -14.21 4.61 -9.41
N VAL A 53 -13.91 4.62 -8.11
CA VAL A 53 -13.81 5.82 -7.28
C VAL A 53 -12.57 5.73 -6.40
N PHE A 54 -12.03 6.89 -6.02
CA PHE A 54 -11.12 6.97 -4.89
C PHE A 54 -11.92 7.33 -3.65
N GLU A 55 -11.85 6.49 -2.63
CA GLU A 55 -12.53 6.70 -1.35
C GLU A 55 -11.48 6.80 -0.23
N HIS A 56 -11.63 7.78 0.67
CA HIS A 56 -10.73 7.93 1.80
C HIS A 56 -11.30 7.20 3.02
N VAL A 57 -10.77 6.00 3.27
CA VAL A 57 -11.16 5.17 4.41
C VAL A 57 -9.95 4.74 5.24
N HIS A 58 -10.17 4.53 6.53
CA HIS A 58 -9.18 4.01 7.46
C HIS A 58 -9.51 2.56 7.83
N ASN A 59 -8.57 1.63 7.58
CA ASN A 59 -8.68 0.25 8.05
C ASN A 59 -7.67 0.00 9.17
N TYR A 60 -8.16 -0.06 10.42
CA TYR A 60 -7.35 -0.34 11.61
C TYR A 60 -7.16 -1.84 11.90
N GLY A 61 -7.67 -2.72 11.04
CA GLY A 61 -7.51 -4.17 11.12
C GLY A 61 -6.91 -4.76 9.85
N ALA A 62 -7.01 -6.09 9.69
CA ALA A 62 -6.63 -6.77 8.46
C ALA A 62 -7.77 -6.71 7.41
N ALA A 63 -7.84 -7.66 6.47
CA ALA A 63 -8.92 -7.74 5.50
C ALA A 63 -10.30 -7.77 6.19
N PHE A 64 -11.29 -7.05 5.65
CA PHE A 64 -12.63 -6.92 6.25
C PHE A 64 -12.66 -6.32 7.67
N GLY A 65 -11.57 -5.68 8.12
CA GLY A 65 -11.49 -5.10 9.45
C GLY A 65 -11.39 -6.11 10.59
N ILE A 66 -11.05 -7.38 10.32
CA ILE A 66 -10.83 -8.37 11.38
C ILE A 66 -9.59 -8.01 12.21
N PHE A 67 -9.64 -8.31 13.51
CA PHE A 67 -8.57 -8.01 14.48
C PHE A 67 -8.15 -6.52 14.50
N GLN A 68 -9.13 -5.62 14.63
CA GLN A 68 -8.85 -4.17 14.76
C GLN A 68 -7.89 -3.88 15.92
N ASN A 69 -6.98 -2.93 15.69
CA ASN A 69 -5.96 -2.50 16.65
C ASN A 69 -4.96 -3.60 17.07
N GLN A 70 -4.88 -4.71 16.34
CA GLN A 70 -3.93 -5.82 16.60
C GLN A 70 -2.67 -5.74 15.73
N GLY A 71 -2.19 -4.53 15.40
CA GLY A 71 -1.01 -4.35 14.53
C GLY A 71 0.24 -5.12 15.00
N ASN A 72 0.50 -5.13 16.31
CA ASN A 72 1.64 -5.86 16.89
C ASN A 72 1.53 -7.38 16.70
N PHE A 73 0.31 -7.93 16.79
CA PHE A 73 0.08 -9.36 16.53
C PHE A 73 0.47 -9.71 15.09
N PHE A 74 0.06 -8.89 14.12
CA PHE A 74 0.38 -9.11 12.70
C PHE A 74 1.88 -9.00 12.40
N ILE A 75 2.62 -8.12 13.08
CA ILE A 75 4.08 -8.05 12.96
C ILE A 75 4.75 -9.35 13.43
N ILE A 76 4.27 -9.93 14.53
CA ILE A 76 4.87 -11.14 15.12
C ILE A 76 4.63 -12.37 14.24
N VAL A 77 3.44 -12.50 13.66
CA VAL A 77 3.07 -13.69 12.87
C VAL A 77 3.43 -13.58 11.39
N ALA A 78 3.93 -12.42 10.95
CA ALA A 78 4.44 -12.26 9.59
C ALA A 78 5.67 -13.18 9.40
N VAL A 79 5.63 -14.03 8.37
CA VAL A 79 6.71 -14.96 7.98
C VAL A 79 7.39 -14.47 6.71
#